data_AF-A0A6N6JVP6-F1
#
_entry.id   AF-A0A6N6JVP6-F1
#
_cell.length_a   1.000
_cell.length_b   1.000
_cell.length_c   1.000
_cell.angle_alpha   90.00
_cell.angle_beta   90.00
_cell.angle_gamma   90.00
#
_symmetry.space_group_name_H-M   'P 1'
#
loop_
_entity.id
_entity.type
_entity.pdbx_description
1 polymer ?
#
loop_
_entity_poly.entity_id
_entity_poly.type
_entity_poly.pdbx_seq_one_letter_code
_entity_poly.pdbx_strand_id
1 'polypeptide(L)'
;MFLLELIESVWDEVMARLRPRRRGASPTRARGDLAEDFALEFLLQQGFTLLARNLGDERGELDLVGRQRGFDGIVVVEVRARREGGLLAPREAVNRRKQRQVVKTARRLLPRHQLHGPLRFDIVGVWLNEQHKPVRAQRFESAFK
;
A
#
# COMPACT_ATOMS: atom_id res chain seq x y z
N MET A 1 -28.36 -3.40 -10.19
CA MET A 1 -27.87 -4.60 -9.47
C MET A 1 -26.75 -5.29 -10.24
N PHE A 2 -26.90 -5.58 -11.54
CA PHE A 2 -25.87 -6.27 -12.37
C PHE A 2 -24.59 -5.48 -12.70
N LEU A 3 -24.63 -4.14 -12.74
CA LEU A 3 -23.46 -3.33 -13.14
C LEU A 3 -22.40 -3.23 -12.04
N LEU A 4 -22.81 -3.23 -10.76
CA LEU A 4 -21.88 -3.16 -9.62
C LEU A 4 -21.16 -4.49 -9.43
N GLU A 5 -21.87 -5.61 -9.50
CA GLU A 5 -21.25 -6.95 -9.43
C GLU A 5 -20.25 -7.18 -10.57
N LEU A 6 -20.53 -6.66 -11.78
CA LEU A 6 -19.62 -6.74 -12.91
C LEU A 6 -18.35 -5.91 -12.68
N ILE A 7 -18.46 -4.70 -12.10
CA ILE A 7 -17.31 -3.87 -11.75
C ILE A 7 -16.47 -4.52 -10.65
N GLU A 8 -17.09 -5.04 -9.58
CA GLU A 8 -16.40 -5.74 -8.49
C GLU A 8 -15.67 -7.00 -9.00
N SER A 9 -16.30 -7.82 -9.86
CA SER A 9 -15.66 -9.03 -10.39
C SER A 9 -14.48 -8.73 -11.33
N VAL A 10 -14.59 -7.69 -12.17
CA VAL A 10 -13.50 -7.23 -13.04
C VAL A 10 -12.39 -6.59 -12.21
N TRP A 11 -12.74 -5.90 -11.13
CA TRP A 11 -11.78 -5.34 -10.18
C TRP A 11 -10.99 -6.44 -9.48
N ASP A 12 -11.65 -7.46 -8.97
CA ASP A 12 -11.01 -8.63 -8.36
C ASP A 12 -10.05 -9.32 -9.35
N GLU A 13 -10.46 -9.47 -10.62
CA GLU A 13 -9.64 -10.09 -11.66
C GLU A 13 -8.41 -9.23 -12.04
N VAL A 14 -8.60 -7.90 -12.17
CA VAL A 14 -7.51 -6.95 -12.42
C VAL A 14 -6.53 -6.93 -11.24
N MET A 15 -7.05 -6.88 -10.00
CA MET A 15 -6.23 -6.90 -8.80
C MET A 15 -5.49 -8.22 -8.62
N ALA A 16 -6.10 -9.35 -8.98
CA ALA A 16 -5.45 -10.65 -8.98
C ALA A 16 -4.27 -10.71 -9.97
N ARG A 17 -4.40 -10.10 -11.15
CA ARG A 17 -3.34 -10.04 -12.18
C ARG A 17 -2.19 -9.09 -11.80
N LEU A 18 -2.45 -8.05 -11.02
CA LEU A 18 -1.45 -7.07 -10.59
C LEU A 18 -0.68 -7.50 -9.32
N ARG A 19 -1.02 -8.64 -8.71
CA ARG A 19 -0.26 -9.21 -7.58
C ARG A 19 0.95 -10.01 -8.09
N PRO A 20 2.20 -9.59 -7.82
CA PRO A 20 3.32 -10.51 -7.95
C PRO A 20 3.18 -11.68 -6.97
N ARG A 21 3.53 -12.90 -7.39
CA ARG A 21 3.55 -14.10 -6.53
C ARG A 21 4.56 -13.93 -5.40
N ARG A 22 4.10 -13.69 -4.17
CA ARG A 22 4.93 -13.77 -2.96
C ARG A 22 4.94 -15.20 -2.39
N ARG A 23 6.08 -15.67 -1.89
CA ARG A 23 6.24 -17.05 -1.37
C ARG A 23 5.75 -17.20 0.08
N GLY A 24 4.84 -18.17 0.30
CA GLY A 24 4.52 -18.82 1.57
C GLY A 24 3.34 -18.24 2.35
N ALA A 25 2.42 -19.08 2.84
CA ALA A 25 1.24 -18.67 3.60
C ALA A 25 1.52 -18.71 5.13
N SER A 26 1.35 -17.58 5.81
CA SER A 26 1.24 -17.53 7.28
C SER A 26 0.04 -16.68 7.67
N PRO A 27 -0.58 -16.90 8.85
CA PRO A 27 -1.74 -16.11 9.29
C PRO A 27 -1.46 -14.60 9.35
N THR A 28 -0.23 -14.22 9.70
CA THR A 28 0.22 -12.81 9.67
C THR A 28 0.26 -12.25 8.25
N ARG A 29 0.60 -13.07 7.25
CA ARG A 29 0.64 -12.65 5.83
C ARG A 29 -0.76 -12.43 5.28
N ALA A 30 -1.71 -13.33 5.55
CA ALA A 30 -3.10 -13.16 5.11
C ALA A 30 -3.71 -11.84 5.63
N ARG A 31 -3.40 -11.45 6.86
CA ARG A 31 -3.81 -10.15 7.43
C ARG A 31 -3.13 -8.97 6.74
N GLY A 32 -1.87 -9.12 6.36
CA GLY A 32 -1.11 -8.12 5.59
C GLY A 32 -1.75 -7.89 4.23
N ASP A 33 -2.04 -8.96 3.49
CA ASP A 33 -2.65 -8.89 2.16
C ASP A 33 -4.03 -8.22 2.20
N LEU A 34 -4.89 -8.61 3.16
CA LEU A 34 -6.20 -7.98 3.35
C LEU A 34 -6.11 -6.49 3.69
N ALA A 35 -5.12 -6.11 4.51
CA ALA A 35 -4.88 -4.71 4.83
C ALA A 35 -4.37 -3.93 3.62
N GLU A 36 -3.46 -4.51 2.83
CA GLU A 36 -3.00 -3.90 1.58
C GLU A 36 -4.17 -3.72 0.59
N ASP A 37 -5.10 -4.67 0.50
CA ASP A 37 -6.25 -4.64 -0.43
C ASP A 37 -7.16 -3.47 -0.09
N PHE A 38 -7.57 -3.42 1.18
CA PHE A 38 -8.40 -2.36 1.70
C PHE A 38 -7.73 -0.98 1.59
N ALA A 39 -6.42 -0.90 1.85
CA ALA A 39 -5.67 0.34 1.69
C ALA A 39 -5.67 0.82 0.23
N LEU A 40 -5.52 -0.10 -0.72
CA LEU A 40 -5.53 0.21 -2.14
C LEU A 40 -6.90 0.72 -2.61
N GLU A 41 -7.97 0.03 -2.26
CA GLU A 41 -9.35 0.47 -2.56
C GLU A 41 -9.62 1.88 -2.01
N PHE A 42 -9.27 2.11 -0.74
CA PHE A 42 -9.37 3.41 -0.09
C PHE A 42 -8.60 4.51 -0.84
N LEU A 43 -7.39 4.22 -1.31
CA LEU A 43 -6.57 5.17 -2.06
C LEU A 43 -7.13 5.46 -3.46
N LEU A 44 -7.63 4.43 -4.15
CA LEU A 44 -8.18 4.57 -5.51
C LEU A 44 -9.41 5.48 -5.50
N GLN A 45 -10.27 5.37 -4.48
CA GLN A 45 -11.39 6.30 -4.26
C GLN A 45 -10.93 7.76 -4.02
N GLN A 46 -9.68 7.97 -3.60
CA GLN A 46 -9.06 9.28 -3.39
C GLN A 46 -8.26 9.78 -4.60
N GLY A 47 -8.43 9.18 -5.78
CA GLY A 47 -7.74 9.58 -7.01
C GLY A 47 -6.27 9.16 -7.06
N PHE A 48 -5.92 8.11 -6.31
CA PHE A 48 -4.67 7.39 -6.53
C PHE A 48 -4.77 6.54 -7.79
N THR A 49 -3.64 6.32 -8.47
CA THR A 49 -3.52 5.36 -9.56
C THR A 49 -2.39 4.41 -9.23
N LEU A 50 -2.70 3.11 -9.17
CA LEU A 50 -1.70 2.07 -8.90
C LEU A 50 -0.77 1.91 -10.11
N LEU A 51 0.54 1.90 -9.84
CA LEU A 51 1.58 1.59 -10.83
C LEU A 51 2.24 0.25 -10.55
N ALA A 52 2.50 -0.04 -9.27
CA ALA A 52 3.00 -1.33 -8.84
C ALA A 52 2.52 -1.62 -7.42
N ARG A 53 2.27 -2.88 -7.17
CA ARG A 53 2.07 -3.41 -5.82
C ARG A 53 3.19 -4.36 -5.52
N ASN A 54 3.58 -4.40 -4.26
CA ASN A 54 4.44 -5.42 -3.73
C ASN A 54 5.80 -5.51 -4.45
N LEU A 55 6.31 -4.34 -4.84
CA LEU A 55 7.51 -4.16 -5.63
C LEU A 55 8.75 -4.35 -4.76
N GLY A 56 9.45 -5.46 -4.93
CA GLY A 56 10.58 -5.81 -4.07
C GLY A 56 11.63 -6.69 -4.74
N ASP A 57 12.74 -6.84 -4.03
CA ASP A 57 13.79 -7.83 -4.30
C ASP A 57 14.40 -8.32 -2.98
N GLU A 58 15.57 -8.95 -3.01
CA GLU A 58 16.22 -9.54 -1.84
C GLU A 58 16.59 -8.53 -0.73
N ARG A 59 16.67 -7.23 -1.04
CA ARG A 59 17.09 -6.20 -0.07
C ARG A 59 15.93 -5.38 0.47
N GLY A 60 14.71 -5.56 -0.02
CA GLY A 60 13.55 -4.85 0.48
C GLY A 60 12.44 -4.69 -0.54
N GLU A 61 11.35 -4.08 -0.08
CA GLU A 61 10.05 -4.13 -0.73
C GLU A 61 9.27 -2.84 -0.48
N LEU A 62 8.43 -2.46 -1.44
CA LEU A 62 7.48 -1.35 -1.40
C LEU A 62 6.06 -1.92 -1.54
N ASP A 63 5.17 -1.61 -0.60
CA ASP A 63 3.82 -2.20 -0.56
C ASP A 63 2.98 -1.69 -1.74
N LEU A 64 2.84 -0.37 -1.88
CA LEU A 64 2.15 0.24 -3.03
C LEU A 64 2.99 1.38 -3.62
N VAL A 65 2.98 1.49 -4.94
CA VAL A 65 3.62 2.54 -5.72
C VAL A 65 2.59 3.06 -6.72
N GLY A 66 2.42 4.38 -6.79
CA GLY A 66 1.43 4.97 -7.66
C GLY A 66 1.59 6.46 -7.92
N ARG A 67 0.59 7.04 -8.56
CA ARG A 67 0.43 8.48 -8.76
C ARG A 67 -0.75 8.99 -7.95
N GLN A 68 -0.65 10.22 -7.47
CA GLN A 68 -1.76 10.91 -6.83
C GLN A 68 -2.24 12.03 -7.75
N ARG A 69 -3.56 12.13 -7.96
CA ARG A 69 -4.16 13.27 -8.68
C ARG A 69 -3.70 14.59 -8.05
N GLY A 70 -3.11 15.46 -8.87
CA GLY A 70 -2.58 16.77 -8.43
C GLY A 70 -1.13 16.74 -7.92
N PHE A 71 -0.45 15.59 -7.96
CA PHE A 71 0.98 15.48 -7.62
C PHE A 71 1.77 14.98 -8.83
N ASP A 72 2.73 15.79 -9.28
CA ASP A 72 3.63 15.43 -10.38
C ASP A 72 4.84 14.65 -9.86
N GLY A 73 4.61 13.40 -9.48
CA GLY A 73 5.63 12.53 -8.92
C GLY A 73 5.13 11.13 -8.59
N ILE A 74 5.99 10.34 -7.95
CA ILE A 74 5.69 8.98 -7.51
C ILE A 74 5.40 8.98 -6.01
N VAL A 75 4.29 8.37 -5.66
CA VAL A 75 3.90 8.14 -4.28
C VAL A 75 4.19 6.68 -3.92
N VAL A 76 5.03 6.49 -2.91
CA VAL A 76 5.28 5.21 -2.27
C VAL A 76 4.45 5.16 -1.00
N VAL A 77 3.63 4.13 -0.84
CA VAL A 77 2.78 3.96 0.33
C VAL A 77 3.20 2.71 1.09
N GLU A 78 3.47 2.87 2.38
CA GLU A 78 3.61 1.76 3.33
C GLU A 78 2.27 1.52 4.02
N VAL A 79 1.82 0.26 4.06
CA VAL A 79 0.55 -0.14 4.68
C VAL A 79 0.79 -0.72 6.08
N ARG A 80 -0.03 -0.31 7.04
CA ARG A 80 0.09 -0.72 8.45
C ARG A 80 -1.23 -1.21 9.02
N ALA A 81 -1.35 -2.54 9.14
CA ALA A 81 -2.43 -3.16 9.88
C ALA A 81 -2.36 -2.84 11.39
N ARG A 82 -3.51 -2.57 12.00
CA ARG A 82 -3.72 -2.31 13.43
C ARG A 82 -4.97 -3.04 13.90
N ARG A 83 -5.04 -3.34 15.19
CA ARG A 83 -6.32 -3.74 15.81
C ARG A 83 -7.19 -2.49 15.99
N GLU A 84 -8.49 -2.69 15.94
CA GLU A 84 -9.47 -1.66 16.30
C GLU A 84 -9.16 -1.03 17.66
N GLY A 85 -9.34 0.28 17.78
CA GLY A 85 -8.93 1.07 18.95
C GLY A 85 -7.43 1.36 19.08
N GLY A 86 -6.57 0.72 18.27
CA GLY A 86 -5.13 1.02 18.25
C GLY A 86 -4.83 2.42 17.72
N LEU A 87 -3.91 3.15 18.36
CA LEU A 87 -3.43 4.43 17.83
C LEU A 87 -2.42 4.23 16.69
N LEU A 88 -2.35 5.20 15.79
CA LEU A 88 -1.31 5.29 14.76
C LEU A 88 -0.83 6.74 14.66
N ALA A 89 0.13 7.12 15.51
CA ALA A 89 0.81 8.39 15.30
C ALA A 89 1.75 8.28 14.08
N PRO A 90 1.90 9.32 13.23
CA PRO A 90 2.81 9.29 12.08
C PRO A 90 4.25 8.88 12.45
N ARG A 91 4.73 9.30 13.63
CA ARG A 91 6.07 8.95 14.16
C ARG A 91 6.16 7.48 14.62
N GLU A 92 5.05 6.88 15.03
CA GLU A 92 4.96 5.48 15.47
C GLU A 92 4.64 4.54 14.31
N ALA A 93 4.10 5.08 13.22
CA ALA A 93 3.62 4.30 12.10
C ALA A 93 4.75 3.60 11.35
N VAL A 94 5.92 4.24 11.24
CA VAL A 94 7.15 3.66 10.68
C VAL A 94 8.38 4.21 11.42
N ASN A 95 9.16 3.32 12.04
CA ASN A 95 10.39 3.73 12.74
C ASN A 95 11.48 4.21 11.76
N ARG A 96 12.47 4.95 12.27
CA ARG A 96 13.57 5.52 11.47
C ARG A 96 14.32 4.49 10.61
N ARG A 97 14.50 3.27 11.13
CA ARG A 97 15.17 2.19 10.39
C ARG A 97 14.37 1.81 9.14
N LYS A 98 13.05 1.62 9.29
CA LYS A 98 12.17 1.25 8.19
C LYS A 98 11.96 2.40 7.21
N GLN A 99 11.88 3.66 7.67
CA GLN A 99 11.90 4.84 6.78
C GLN A 99 13.11 4.81 5.86
N ARG A 100 14.32 4.68 6.43
CA ARG A 100 15.57 4.57 5.66
C ARG A 100 15.56 3.40 4.69
N GLN A 101 15.01 2.26 5.11
CA GLN A 101 14.90 1.09 4.26
C GLN A 101 13.98 1.34 3.07
N VAL A 102 12.79 1.90 3.28
CA VAL A 102 11.83 2.21 2.21
C VAL A 102 12.41 3.23 1.23
N VAL A 103 13.05 4.30 1.72
CA VAL A 103 13.72 5.29 0.85
C VAL A 103 14.82 4.63 0.00
N LYS A 104 15.66 3.78 0.60
CA LYS A 104 16.71 3.05 -0.13
C LYS A 104 16.12 2.10 -1.18
N THR A 105 15.07 1.36 -0.82
CA THR A 105 14.37 0.46 -1.74
C THR A 105 13.78 1.25 -2.91
N ALA A 106 13.07 2.35 -2.64
CA ALA A 106 12.45 3.20 -3.67
C ALA A 106 13.48 3.76 -4.65
N ARG A 107 14.57 4.35 -4.14
CA ARG A 107 15.64 4.90 -5.00
C ARG A 107 16.32 3.87 -5.88
N ARG A 108 16.31 2.59 -5.47
CA ARG A 108 16.93 1.51 -6.22
C ARG A 108 15.97 0.84 -7.21
N LEU A 109 14.72 0.60 -6.80
CA LEU A 109 13.76 -0.14 -7.62
C LEU A 109 13.07 0.75 -8.64
N LEU A 110 12.59 1.95 -8.26
CA LEU A 110 11.78 2.79 -9.15
C LEU A 110 12.46 3.11 -10.50
N PRO A 111 13.76 3.47 -10.55
CA PRO A 111 14.43 3.71 -11.84
C PRO A 111 14.51 2.46 -12.73
N ARG A 112 14.63 1.26 -12.16
CA ARG A 112 14.65 -0.01 -12.93
C ARG A 112 13.31 -0.31 -13.61
N HIS A 113 12.24 0.29 -13.09
CA HIS A 113 10.88 0.19 -13.62
C HIS A 113 10.46 1.45 -14.40
N GLN A 114 11.42 2.31 -14.78
CA GLN A 114 11.17 3.56 -15.52
C GLN A 114 10.22 4.52 -14.78
N LEU A 115 10.16 4.42 -13.45
CA LEU A 115 9.39 5.29 -12.59
C LEU A 115 10.31 6.39 -12.06
N HIS A 116 10.13 7.60 -12.58
CA HIS A 116 10.96 8.77 -12.31
C HIS A 116 10.11 9.94 -11.79
N GLY A 117 10.78 10.88 -11.11
CA GLY A 117 10.18 12.12 -10.59
C GLY A 117 10.36 12.29 -9.08
N PRO A 118 9.80 13.39 -8.52
CA PRO A 118 9.75 13.61 -7.09
C PRO A 118 9.12 12.43 -6.34
N LEU A 119 9.70 12.05 -5.21
CA LEU A 119 9.19 10.99 -4.36
C LEU A 119 8.41 11.57 -3.18
N ARG A 120 7.22 11.04 -2.95
CA ARG A 120 6.44 11.26 -1.73
C ARG A 120 6.23 9.92 -1.04
N PHE A 121 6.44 9.90 0.27
CA PHE A 121 6.24 8.70 1.09
C PHE A 121 5.03 8.90 1.98
N ASP A 122 3.99 8.11 1.72
CA ASP A 122 2.75 8.11 2.50
C ASP A 122 2.70 6.85 3.37
N ILE A 123 1.86 6.92 4.40
CA ILE A 123 1.48 5.74 5.19
C ILE A 123 -0.03 5.61 5.14
N VAL A 124 -0.52 4.38 4.97
CA VAL A 124 -1.92 4.05 5.22
C VAL A 124 -2.03 3.11 6.41
N GLY A 125 -2.68 3.59 7.47
CA GLY A 125 -3.12 2.74 8.56
C GLY A 125 -4.41 2.03 8.17
N VAL A 126 -4.51 0.74 8.46
CA VAL A 126 -5.73 -0.06 8.30
C VAL A 126 -6.07 -0.72 9.62
N TRP A 127 -7.26 -0.46 10.14
CA TRP A 127 -7.75 -1.04 11.39
C TRP A 127 -8.59 -2.27 11.09
N LEU A 128 -8.27 -3.35 11.78
CA LEU A 128 -8.91 -4.65 11.68
C LEU A 128 -9.69 -4.93 12.96
N ASN A 129 -10.92 -5.42 12.82
CA ASN A 129 -11.72 -5.89 13.96
C ASN A 129 -11.18 -7.22 14.54
N GLU A 130 -11.87 -7.77 15.54
CA GLU A 130 -11.48 -9.04 16.19
C GLU A 130 -11.42 -10.23 15.21
N GLN A 131 -12.24 -10.21 14.16
CA GLN A 131 -12.24 -11.20 13.09
C GLN A 131 -11.19 -10.93 12.02
N HIS A 132 -10.29 -9.97 12.24
CA HIS A 132 -9.24 -9.52 11.32
C HIS A 132 -9.74 -8.90 10.01
N LYS A 133 -11.01 -8.48 9.96
CA LYS A 133 -11.58 -7.79 8.80
C LYS A 133 -11.26 -6.30 8.88
N PRO A 134 -10.81 -5.67 7.79
CA PRO A 134 -10.66 -4.22 7.72
C PRO A 134 -11.98 -3.49 7.97
N VAL A 135 -11.95 -2.47 8.82
CA VAL A 135 -13.12 -1.63 9.15
C VAL A 135 -12.87 -0.14 8.93
N ARG A 136 -11.60 0.29 8.88
CA ARG A 136 -11.23 1.70 8.70
C ARG A 136 -9.85 1.81 8.08
N ALA A 137 -9.65 2.85 7.26
CA ALA A 137 -8.33 3.28 6.79
C ALA A 137 -8.10 4.77 7.04
N GLN A 138 -6.84 5.15 7.15
CA GLN A 138 -6.41 6.55 7.28
C GLN A 138 -5.06 6.75 6.60
N ARG A 139 -4.98 7.78 5.76
CA ARG A 139 -3.75 8.18 5.09
C ARG A 139 -3.02 9.25 5.89
N PHE A 140 -1.71 9.14 5.91
CA PHE A 140 -0.78 10.18 6.35
C PHE A 140 0.12 10.53 5.17
N GLU A 141 -0.15 11.67 4.53
CA GLU A 141 0.64 12.13 3.39
C GLU A 141 1.99 12.69 3.82
N SER A 142 3.01 12.48 3.00
CA SER A 142 4.38 12.97 3.27
C SER A 142 4.87 12.60 4.67
N ALA A 143 4.58 11.38 5.10
CA ALA A 143 4.83 10.88 6.45
C ALA A 143 6.32 10.90 6.81
N PHE A 144 7.21 10.81 5.82
CA PHE A 144 8.65 10.99 5.97
C PHE A 144 9.32 11.43 4.66
N LYS A 145 10.60 11.81 4.75
CA LYS A 145 11.45 12.27 3.65
C LYS A 145 12.55 11.25 3.34
#